data_AF-A0A9P5ZPI2-F1
#
_entry.id   AF-A0A9P5ZPI2-F1
#
_cell.length_a   1.000
_cell.length_b   1.000
_cell.length_c   1.000
_cell.angle_alpha   90.00
_cell.angle_beta   90.00
_cell.angle_gamma   90.00
#
_symmetry.space_group_name_H-M   'P 1'
#
loop_
_entity.id
_entity.type
_entity.pdbx_description
1 polymer ?
#
loop_
_entity_poly.entity_id
_entity_poly.type
_entity_poly.pdbx_seq_one_letter_code
_entity_poly.pdbx_strand_id
1 'polypeptide(L)'
;MGEGDVDASLLWDWFNKAKQFFRHKSIETSARVEAIAWGMTGVHAVRWLSANSPLLPSMSWDDYKIHMRSLFLPTDWKHSTRMDILRVQQYSKSFLDFSLELMAKNNLLAGTDSFLNDDFLRNTLEANMDRELARELNRENTNSIVLFRDWLDEVKRINERRRLRLKEIEDTLARISLRNNSRPASTTGRPPVARATSASTMTASTASTFVSIPKLLPNEHALLTANGGCYKCRKFWAGHTSARCPGPPIDAATYKTLTAGSVPPRPTGYVSRFPSTPGAAVAAVISEVPADIPSANLIDITEEPCVPTVAAVLPNASS
;
A
#
# COMPACT_ATOMS: atom_id res chain seq x y z
N MET A 1 7.40 -44.51 -9.69
CA MET A 1 6.49 -44.19 -8.56
C MET A 1 6.70 -45.25 -7.48
N GLY A 2 7.35 -44.88 -6.37
CA GLY A 2 7.82 -45.79 -5.32
C GLY A 2 6.85 -45.93 -4.14
N GLU A 3 7.30 -46.59 -3.08
CA GLU A 3 6.54 -46.81 -1.84
C GLU A 3 6.50 -45.51 -1.00
N GLY A 4 5.30 -44.98 -0.76
CA GLY A 4 5.06 -43.70 -0.09
C GLY A 4 3.63 -43.21 -0.34
N ASP A 5 3.17 -42.24 0.45
CA ASP A 5 1.85 -41.61 0.25
C ASP A 5 1.86 -40.84 -1.08
N VAL A 6 1.04 -41.28 -2.04
CA VAL A 6 1.04 -40.73 -3.40
C VAL A 6 0.06 -39.56 -3.44
N ASP A 7 0.59 -38.34 -3.46
CA ASP A 7 -0.22 -37.14 -3.63
C ASP A 7 -0.42 -36.75 -5.11
N ALA A 8 -1.30 -35.76 -5.33
CA ALA A 8 -1.62 -35.27 -6.67
C ALA A 8 -0.40 -34.62 -7.37
N SER A 9 0.53 -34.05 -6.60
CA SER A 9 1.75 -33.42 -7.11
C SER A 9 2.72 -34.45 -7.69
N LEU A 10 2.93 -35.55 -6.98
CA LEU A 10 3.78 -36.65 -7.41
C LEU A 10 3.24 -37.34 -8.66
N LEU A 11 1.91 -37.54 -8.74
CA LEU A 11 1.26 -38.04 -9.96
C LEU A 11 1.44 -37.08 -11.14
N TRP A 12 1.27 -35.78 -10.91
CA TRP A 12 1.46 -34.77 -11.95
C TRP A 12 2.90 -34.76 -12.48
N ASP A 13 3.89 -34.82 -11.58
CA ASP A 13 5.31 -34.91 -11.94
C ASP A 13 5.62 -36.20 -12.72
N TRP A 14 5.09 -37.35 -12.28
CA TRP A 14 5.19 -38.61 -13.00
C TRP A 14 4.64 -38.50 -14.44
N PHE A 15 3.44 -37.94 -14.62
CA PHE A 15 2.85 -37.77 -15.94
C PHE A 15 3.67 -36.83 -16.84
N ASN A 16 4.27 -35.79 -16.28
CA ASN A 16 5.11 -34.88 -17.07
C ASN A 16 6.45 -35.50 -17.45
N LYS A 17 7.07 -36.27 -16.56
CA LYS A 17 8.27 -37.06 -16.87
C LYS A 17 7.97 -38.11 -17.95
N ALA A 18 6.84 -38.80 -17.87
CA ALA A 18 6.38 -39.72 -18.90
C ALA A 18 6.19 -39.02 -20.25
N LYS A 19 5.54 -37.84 -20.30
CA LYS A 19 5.42 -37.04 -21.54
C LYS A 19 6.78 -36.65 -22.12
N GLN A 20 7.74 -36.25 -21.29
CA GLN A 20 9.08 -35.92 -21.75
C GLN A 20 9.78 -37.15 -22.35
N PHE A 21 9.66 -38.31 -21.69
CA PHE A 21 10.17 -39.58 -22.19
C PHE A 21 9.54 -39.95 -23.55
N PHE A 22 8.21 -39.83 -23.69
CA PHE A 22 7.52 -40.09 -24.98
C PHE A 22 8.05 -39.21 -26.11
N ARG A 23 8.31 -37.93 -25.84
CA ARG A 23 8.86 -37.01 -26.82
C ARG A 23 10.30 -37.36 -27.17
N HIS A 24 11.13 -37.61 -26.17
CA HIS A 24 12.54 -37.91 -26.37
C HIS A 24 12.74 -39.24 -27.12
N LYS A 25 11.91 -40.25 -26.84
CA LYS A 25 11.96 -41.57 -27.48
C LYS A 25 11.05 -41.69 -28.71
N SER A 26 10.32 -40.63 -29.07
CA SER A 26 9.36 -40.62 -30.19
C SER A 26 8.37 -41.79 -30.14
N ILE A 27 7.79 -42.06 -28.97
CA ILE A 27 6.88 -43.20 -28.75
C ILE A 27 5.52 -42.89 -29.37
N GLU A 28 5.04 -43.83 -30.19
CA GLU A 28 3.71 -43.79 -30.81
C GLU A 28 2.61 -43.74 -29.75
N THR A 29 1.53 -42.98 -30.00
CA THR A 29 0.45 -42.75 -29.05
C THR A 29 -0.16 -44.04 -28.48
N SER A 30 -0.30 -45.07 -29.32
CA SER A 30 -0.81 -46.40 -28.97
C SER A 30 0.09 -47.15 -27.98
N ALA A 31 1.41 -46.99 -28.07
CA ALA A 31 2.39 -47.70 -27.24
C ALA A 31 2.79 -46.97 -25.94
N ARG A 32 2.27 -45.76 -25.69
CA ARG A 32 2.70 -44.90 -24.57
C ARG A 32 2.46 -45.52 -23.20
N VAL A 33 1.27 -46.07 -22.97
CA VAL A 33 0.89 -46.63 -21.66
C VAL A 33 1.74 -47.85 -21.34
N GLU A 34 1.88 -48.77 -22.29
CA GLU A 34 2.72 -49.97 -22.14
C GLU A 34 4.19 -49.61 -21.87
N ALA A 35 4.73 -48.62 -22.58
CA ALA A 35 6.14 -48.22 -22.45
C ALA A 35 6.53 -47.70 -21.05
N ILE A 36 5.59 -47.13 -20.29
CA ILE A 36 5.85 -46.63 -18.93
C ILE A 36 5.30 -47.52 -17.83
N ALA A 37 4.42 -48.46 -18.17
CA ALA A 37 3.71 -49.30 -17.21
C ALA A 37 4.69 -50.06 -16.29
N TRP A 38 5.76 -50.57 -16.88
CA TRP A 38 6.84 -51.29 -16.19
C TRP A 38 7.76 -50.40 -15.33
N GLY A 39 7.66 -49.08 -15.45
CA GLY A 39 8.40 -48.12 -14.61
C GLY A 39 7.76 -47.88 -13.24
N MET A 40 6.64 -48.52 -12.94
CA MET A 40 5.95 -48.41 -11.65
C MET A 40 6.48 -49.47 -10.68
N THR A 41 6.87 -49.05 -9.47
CA THR A 41 7.50 -49.94 -8.48
C THR A 41 6.69 -50.11 -7.19
N GLY A 42 5.72 -49.23 -6.91
CA GLY A 42 4.87 -49.33 -5.73
C GLY A 42 3.94 -50.56 -5.76
N VAL A 43 3.71 -51.20 -4.61
CA VAL A 43 2.96 -52.46 -4.48
C VAL A 43 1.55 -52.37 -5.10
N HIS A 44 0.82 -51.28 -4.83
CA HIS A 44 -0.51 -51.07 -5.41
C HIS A 44 -0.47 -50.87 -6.93
N ALA A 45 0.54 -50.16 -7.43
CA ALA A 45 0.76 -49.95 -8.85
C ALA A 45 1.04 -51.27 -9.58
N VAL A 46 1.99 -52.05 -9.05
CA VAL A 46 2.39 -53.34 -9.62
C VAL A 46 1.22 -54.32 -9.58
N ARG A 47 0.47 -54.38 -8.47
CA ARG A 47 -0.71 -55.24 -8.36
C ARG A 47 -1.78 -54.86 -9.39
N TRP A 48 -2.06 -53.57 -9.56
CA TRP A 48 -3.00 -53.09 -10.58
C TRP A 48 -2.50 -53.41 -11.98
N LEU A 49 -1.21 -53.21 -12.25
CA LEU A 49 -0.57 -53.48 -13.54
C LEU A 49 -0.71 -54.95 -13.91
N SER A 50 -0.42 -55.87 -12.98
CA SER A 50 -0.56 -57.31 -13.20
C SER A 50 -2.01 -57.70 -13.49
N ALA A 51 -2.99 -57.07 -12.83
CA ALA A 51 -4.40 -57.34 -13.06
C ALA A 51 -4.94 -56.78 -14.39
N ASN A 52 -4.36 -55.67 -14.88
CA ASN A 52 -4.83 -54.95 -16.06
C ASN A 52 -3.89 -55.08 -17.27
N SER A 53 -2.84 -55.89 -17.17
CA SER A 53 -1.85 -56.14 -18.22
C SER A 53 -2.45 -56.34 -19.63
N PRO A 54 -3.50 -57.15 -19.84
CA PRO A 54 -4.07 -57.34 -21.19
C PRO A 54 -4.78 -56.11 -21.75
N LEU A 55 -5.16 -55.15 -20.92
CA LEU A 55 -5.86 -53.92 -21.32
C LEU A 55 -4.92 -52.74 -21.57
N LEU A 56 -3.65 -52.83 -21.17
CA LEU A 56 -2.69 -51.73 -21.32
C LEU A 56 -2.42 -51.33 -22.77
N PRO A 57 -2.31 -52.26 -23.75
CA PRO A 57 -2.01 -51.89 -25.13
C PRO A 57 -3.15 -51.11 -25.83
N SER A 58 -4.38 -51.25 -25.36
CA SER A 58 -5.54 -50.53 -25.90
C SER A 58 -5.92 -49.28 -25.09
N MET A 59 -5.28 -49.05 -23.94
CA MET A 59 -5.60 -47.94 -23.05
C MET A 59 -5.03 -46.63 -23.59
N SER A 60 -5.88 -45.61 -23.71
CA SER A 60 -5.42 -44.28 -24.09
C SER A 60 -4.61 -43.64 -22.96
N TRP A 61 -3.76 -42.67 -23.31
CA TRP A 61 -3.02 -41.89 -22.31
C TRP A 61 -3.94 -41.14 -21.33
N ASP A 62 -5.12 -40.71 -21.79
CA ASP A 62 -6.07 -39.99 -20.96
C ASP A 62 -6.79 -40.92 -19.98
N ASP A 63 -7.23 -42.10 -20.44
CA ASP A 63 -7.84 -43.12 -19.58
C ASP A 63 -6.86 -43.61 -18.52
N TYR A 64 -5.59 -43.81 -18.91
CA TYR A 64 -4.54 -44.18 -17.96
C TYR A 64 -4.40 -43.14 -16.83
N LYS A 65 -4.37 -41.84 -17.14
CA LYS A 65 -4.30 -40.79 -16.11
C LYS A 65 -5.51 -40.81 -15.17
N ILE A 66 -6.71 -41.06 -15.70
CA ILE A 66 -7.94 -41.16 -14.91
C ILE A 66 -7.85 -42.35 -13.95
N HIS A 67 -7.45 -43.52 -14.44
CA HIS A 67 -7.27 -44.72 -13.61
C HIS A 67 -6.21 -44.52 -12.54
N MET A 68 -5.05 -43.97 -12.88
CA MET A 68 -3.98 -43.71 -11.90
C MET A 68 -4.44 -42.75 -10.80
N ARG A 69 -5.14 -41.66 -11.15
CA ARG A 69 -5.70 -40.74 -10.15
C ARG A 69 -6.72 -41.44 -9.26
N SER A 70 -7.58 -42.30 -9.82
CA SER A 70 -8.56 -43.06 -9.04
C SER A 70 -7.94 -44.12 -8.12
N LEU A 71 -6.77 -44.65 -8.48
CA LEU A 71 -6.09 -45.70 -7.71
C LEU A 71 -5.35 -45.14 -6.50
N PHE A 72 -4.74 -43.96 -6.65
CA PHE A 72 -3.83 -43.39 -5.65
C PHE A 72 -4.41 -42.21 -4.87
N LEU A 73 -5.38 -41.48 -5.42
CA LEU A 73 -5.91 -40.28 -4.77
C LEU A 73 -7.24 -40.59 -4.05
N PRO A 74 -7.51 -39.95 -2.90
CA PRO A 74 -8.81 -40.01 -2.23
C PRO A 74 -9.95 -39.54 -3.14
N THR A 75 -11.15 -40.07 -2.99
CA THR A 75 -12.31 -39.74 -3.85
C THR A 75 -12.61 -38.24 -3.94
N ASP A 76 -12.37 -37.49 -2.87
CA ASP A 76 -12.61 -36.06 -2.77
C ASP A 76 -11.41 -35.19 -3.16
N TRP A 77 -10.31 -35.77 -3.66
CA TRP A 77 -9.06 -35.05 -3.95
C TRP A 77 -9.27 -33.81 -4.83
N LYS A 78 -10.18 -33.89 -5.81
CA LYS A 78 -10.52 -32.76 -6.69
C LYS A 78 -11.13 -31.60 -5.91
N HIS A 79 -12.07 -31.92 -5.00
CA HIS A 79 -12.74 -30.93 -4.16
C HIS A 79 -11.76 -30.36 -3.13
N SER A 80 -11.01 -31.22 -2.44
CA SER A 80 -9.98 -30.82 -1.48
C SER A 80 -8.94 -29.88 -2.10
N THR A 81 -8.37 -30.25 -3.25
CA THR A 81 -7.41 -29.40 -3.99
C THR A 81 -8.03 -28.07 -4.41
N ARG A 82 -9.30 -28.06 -4.84
CA ARG A 82 -9.99 -26.81 -5.19
C ARG A 82 -10.18 -25.93 -3.96
N MET A 83 -10.54 -26.49 -2.80
CA MET A 83 -10.65 -25.74 -1.56
C MET A 83 -9.31 -25.17 -1.11
N ASP A 84 -8.22 -25.93 -1.28
CA ASP A 84 -6.87 -25.45 -1.01
C ASP A 84 -6.52 -24.24 -1.88
N ILE A 85 -6.84 -24.28 -3.19
CA ILE A 85 -6.62 -23.15 -4.11
C ILE A 85 -7.35 -21.89 -3.63
N LEU A 86 -8.63 -22.02 -3.27
CA LEU A 86 -9.43 -20.88 -2.79
C LEU A 86 -8.97 -20.33 -1.44
N ARG A 87 -8.26 -21.13 -0.64
CA ARG A 87 -7.71 -20.75 0.66
C ARG A 87 -6.30 -20.17 0.60
N VAL A 88 -5.60 -20.26 -0.53
CA VAL A 88 -4.26 -19.65 -0.66
C VAL A 88 -4.39 -18.15 -0.51
N GLN A 89 -3.65 -17.58 0.43
CA GLN A 89 -3.58 -16.14 0.71
C GLN A 89 -2.15 -15.64 0.48
N GLN A 90 -2.01 -14.40 0.03
CA GLN A 90 -0.70 -13.82 -0.21
C GLN A 90 0.11 -13.63 1.10
N TYR A 91 -0.51 -13.13 2.17
CA TYR A 91 0.14 -12.79 3.44
C TYR A 91 1.50 -12.07 3.24
N SER A 92 2.58 -12.64 3.79
CA SER A 92 3.95 -12.11 3.70
C SER A 92 4.72 -12.56 2.45
N LYS A 93 4.12 -13.40 1.59
CA LYS A 93 4.76 -13.88 0.37
C LYS A 93 4.78 -12.79 -0.69
N SER A 94 5.76 -12.86 -1.58
CA SER A 94 5.73 -12.03 -2.78
C SER A 94 4.50 -12.39 -3.62
N PHE A 95 3.95 -11.42 -4.36
CA PHE A 95 2.84 -11.69 -5.27
C PHE A 95 3.22 -12.78 -6.30
N LEU A 96 4.48 -12.81 -6.74
CA LEU A 96 4.97 -13.80 -7.68
C LEU A 96 4.87 -15.21 -7.09
N ASP A 97 5.45 -15.44 -5.91
CA ASP A 97 5.43 -16.76 -5.27
C ASP A 97 4.00 -17.22 -4.99
N PHE A 98 3.15 -16.31 -4.50
CA PHE A 98 1.72 -16.53 -4.29
C PHE A 98 1.01 -16.96 -5.58
N SER A 99 1.21 -16.21 -6.67
CA SER A 99 0.58 -16.52 -7.96
C SER A 99 1.04 -17.86 -8.54
N LEU A 100 2.34 -18.16 -8.42
CA LEU A 100 2.92 -19.42 -8.89
C LEU A 100 2.40 -20.61 -8.09
N GLU A 101 2.28 -20.49 -6.77
CA GLU A 101 1.71 -21.53 -5.91
C GLU A 101 0.25 -21.84 -6.28
N LEU A 102 -0.54 -20.79 -6.50
CA LEU A 102 -1.95 -20.93 -6.87
C LEU A 102 -2.10 -21.60 -8.25
N MET A 103 -1.33 -21.14 -9.25
CA MET A 103 -1.31 -21.74 -10.59
C MET A 103 -0.81 -23.19 -10.57
N ALA A 104 0.21 -23.49 -9.77
CA ALA A 104 0.75 -24.85 -9.63
C ALA A 104 -0.31 -25.80 -9.06
N LYS A 105 -1.05 -25.38 -8.03
CA LYS A 105 -2.17 -26.16 -7.48
C LYS A 105 -3.30 -26.33 -8.51
N ASN A 106 -3.66 -25.29 -9.25
CA ASN A 106 -4.68 -25.40 -10.29
C ASN A 106 -4.28 -26.37 -11.42
N ASN A 107 -2.99 -26.43 -11.76
CA ASN A 107 -2.47 -27.37 -12.75
C ASN A 107 -2.62 -28.85 -12.33
N LEU A 108 -2.75 -29.15 -11.03
CA LEU A 108 -3.05 -30.51 -10.56
C LEU A 108 -4.46 -30.94 -10.99
N LEU A 109 -5.38 -29.99 -11.09
CA LEU A 109 -6.77 -30.19 -11.53
C LEU A 109 -6.91 -30.23 -13.07
N ALA A 110 -5.82 -30.07 -13.83
CA ALA A 110 -5.88 -30.03 -15.29
C ALA A 110 -6.52 -31.32 -15.86
N GLY A 111 -7.50 -31.12 -16.76
CA GLY A 111 -8.30 -32.18 -17.35
C GLY A 111 -9.42 -32.71 -16.44
N THR A 112 -9.79 -31.96 -15.39
CA THR A 112 -10.95 -32.25 -14.53
C THR A 112 -11.96 -31.12 -14.62
N ASP A 113 -13.19 -31.42 -14.22
CA ASP A 113 -14.31 -30.48 -14.00
C ASP A 113 -14.01 -29.43 -12.92
N SER A 114 -13.13 -29.73 -11.99
CA SER A 114 -12.75 -28.82 -10.90
C SER A 114 -11.71 -27.77 -11.28
N PHE A 115 -11.11 -27.85 -12.48
CA PHE A 115 -10.11 -26.88 -12.96
C PHE A 115 -10.66 -25.45 -13.01
N LEU A 116 -9.91 -24.48 -12.48
CA LEU A 116 -10.27 -23.07 -12.55
C LEU A 116 -9.80 -22.48 -13.88
N ASN A 117 -10.73 -21.84 -14.60
CA ASN A 117 -10.38 -21.05 -15.77
C ASN A 117 -9.70 -19.74 -15.36
N ASP A 118 -9.21 -19.01 -16.35
CA ASP A 118 -8.47 -17.76 -16.17
C ASP A 118 -9.27 -16.70 -15.40
N ASP A 119 -10.58 -16.58 -15.65
CA ASP A 119 -11.45 -15.63 -14.93
C ASP A 119 -11.58 -15.99 -13.44
N PHE A 120 -11.80 -17.28 -13.13
CA PHE A 120 -11.87 -17.75 -11.75
C PHE A 120 -10.51 -17.62 -11.05
N LEU A 121 -9.40 -17.88 -11.74
CA LEU A 121 -8.05 -17.67 -11.21
C LEU A 121 -7.81 -16.20 -10.89
N ARG A 122 -8.14 -15.29 -11.81
CA ARG A 122 -8.05 -13.85 -11.60
C ARG A 122 -8.85 -13.43 -10.38
N ASN A 123 -10.12 -13.80 -10.31
CA ASN A 123 -11.00 -13.47 -9.18
C ASN A 123 -10.44 -14.01 -7.85
N THR A 124 -9.88 -15.21 -7.86
CA THR A 124 -9.26 -15.80 -6.65
C THR A 124 -8.01 -15.04 -6.24
N LEU A 125 -7.14 -14.66 -7.20
CA LEU A 125 -5.95 -13.86 -6.94
C LEU A 125 -6.34 -12.47 -6.40
N GLU A 126 -7.34 -11.80 -6.98
CA GLU A 126 -7.85 -10.50 -6.53
C GLU A 126 -8.46 -10.55 -5.13
N ALA A 127 -9.20 -11.62 -4.80
CA ALA A 127 -9.81 -11.78 -3.48
C ALA A 127 -8.79 -12.03 -2.37
N ASN A 128 -7.67 -12.71 -2.70
CA ASN A 128 -6.72 -13.23 -1.72
C ASN A 128 -5.35 -12.51 -1.72
N MET A 129 -5.19 -11.47 -2.55
CA MET A 129 -4.00 -10.62 -2.53
C MET A 129 -4.03 -9.60 -1.40
N ASP A 130 -2.88 -8.99 -1.14
CA ASP A 130 -2.76 -7.92 -0.15
C ASP A 130 -3.70 -6.73 -0.46
N ARG A 131 -4.39 -6.24 0.58
CA ARG A 131 -5.45 -5.21 0.44
C ARG A 131 -4.93 -3.88 -0.07
N GLU A 132 -3.68 -3.55 0.22
CA GLU A 132 -3.03 -2.34 -0.30
C GLU A 132 -2.67 -2.52 -1.78
N LEU A 133 -2.20 -3.70 -2.20
CA LEU A 133 -1.97 -4.02 -3.61
C LEU A 133 -3.28 -3.92 -4.40
N ALA A 134 -4.36 -4.55 -3.91
CA ALA A 134 -5.68 -4.49 -4.54
C ALA A 134 -6.17 -3.03 -4.72
N ARG A 135 -5.91 -2.15 -3.74
CA ARG A 135 -6.24 -0.72 -3.85
C ARG A 135 -5.43 0.00 -4.93
N GLU A 136 -4.16 -0.36 -5.13
CA GLU A 136 -3.35 0.20 -6.21
C GLU A 136 -3.81 -0.29 -7.59
N LEU A 137 -4.16 -1.56 -7.72
CA LEU A 137 -4.73 -2.10 -8.96
C LEU A 137 -6.02 -1.39 -9.37
N ASN A 138 -6.91 -1.15 -8.41
CA ASN A 138 -8.16 -0.41 -8.65
C ASN A 138 -7.90 1.04 -9.09
N ARG A 139 -6.85 1.70 -8.57
CA ARG A 139 -6.46 3.05 -9.00
C ARG A 139 -5.88 3.07 -10.42
N GLU A 140 -5.16 2.02 -10.81
CA GLU A 140 -4.57 1.88 -12.15
C GLU A 140 -5.58 1.30 -13.19
N ASN A 141 -6.82 1.02 -12.79
CA ASN A 141 -7.91 0.51 -13.64
C ASN A 141 -7.52 -0.75 -14.44
N THR A 142 -6.86 -1.70 -13.78
CA THR A 142 -6.43 -2.98 -14.40
C THR A 142 -7.60 -3.88 -14.80
N ASN A 143 -8.83 -3.52 -14.43
CA ASN A 143 -10.08 -4.16 -14.87
C ASN A 143 -10.29 -4.12 -16.39
N SER A 144 -9.68 -3.15 -17.07
CA SER A 144 -9.71 -3.04 -18.53
C SER A 144 -8.89 -4.11 -19.27
N ILE A 145 -7.97 -4.79 -18.57
CA ILE A 145 -7.12 -5.82 -19.17
C ILE A 145 -7.89 -7.13 -19.21
N VAL A 146 -8.20 -7.61 -20.42
CA VAL A 146 -9.01 -8.81 -20.64
C VAL A 146 -8.18 -10.09 -20.52
N LEU A 147 -6.99 -10.11 -21.12
CA LEU A 147 -6.14 -11.30 -21.12
C LEU A 147 -5.51 -11.50 -19.73
N PHE A 148 -5.75 -12.68 -19.15
CA PHE A 148 -5.24 -13.02 -17.82
C PHE A 148 -3.73 -12.89 -17.69
N ARG A 149 -2.99 -13.28 -18.74
CA ARG A 149 -1.53 -13.17 -18.76
C ARG A 149 -1.06 -11.72 -18.69
N ASP A 150 -1.68 -10.85 -19.49
CA ASP A 150 -1.34 -9.43 -19.54
C ASP A 150 -1.71 -8.75 -18.22
N TRP A 151 -2.85 -9.13 -17.64
CA TRP A 151 -3.27 -8.67 -16.32
C TRP A 151 -2.26 -9.11 -15.25
N LEU A 152 -1.83 -10.38 -15.27
CA LEU A 152 -0.88 -10.90 -14.30
C LEU A 152 0.47 -10.18 -14.37
N ASP A 153 0.96 -9.89 -15.57
CA ASP A 153 2.22 -9.16 -15.77
C ASP A 153 2.10 -7.70 -15.31
N GLU A 154 0.94 -7.08 -15.51
CA GLU A 154 0.66 -5.74 -14.99
C GLU A 154 0.62 -5.72 -13.45
N VAL A 155 -0.04 -6.69 -12.82
CA VAL A 155 -0.05 -6.81 -11.35
C VAL A 155 1.37 -6.98 -10.80
N LYS A 156 2.21 -7.81 -11.44
CA LYS A 156 3.62 -7.96 -11.06
C LYS A 156 4.36 -6.62 -11.13
N ARG A 157 4.17 -5.85 -12.21
CA ARG A 157 4.78 -4.53 -12.41
C ARG A 157 4.37 -3.55 -11.31
N ILE A 158 3.09 -3.50 -10.97
CA ILE A 158 2.56 -2.63 -9.90
C ILE A 158 3.10 -3.05 -8.54
N ASN A 159 3.06 -4.35 -8.23
CA ASN A 159 3.55 -4.88 -6.96
C ASN A 159 5.05 -4.61 -6.76
N GLU A 160 5.87 -4.77 -7.81
CA GLU A 160 7.31 -4.49 -7.73
C GLU A 160 7.58 -2.99 -7.49
N ARG A 161 6.86 -2.11 -8.20
CA ARG A 161 6.96 -0.66 -7.97
C ARG A 161 6.57 -0.29 -6.54
N ARG A 162 5.52 -0.92 -6.00
CA ARG A 162 5.09 -0.73 -4.61
C ARG A 162 6.17 -1.21 -3.62
N ARG A 163 6.73 -2.40 -3.85
CA ARG A 163 7.80 -2.98 -3.02
C ARG A 163 9.01 -2.06 -2.96
N LEU A 164 9.43 -1.49 -4.09
CA LEU A 164 10.53 -0.53 -4.15
C LEU A 164 10.23 0.74 -3.35
N ARG A 165 9.03 1.31 -3.49
CA ARG A 165 8.60 2.49 -2.71
C ARG A 165 8.58 2.22 -1.21
N LEU A 166 8.07 1.06 -0.77
CA LEU A 166 8.06 0.68 0.64
C LEU A 166 9.47 0.50 1.20
N LYS A 167 10.36 -0.12 0.43
CA LYS A 167 11.77 -0.27 0.80
C LYS A 167 12.46 1.09 0.96
N GLU A 168 12.21 2.04 0.06
CA GLU A 168 12.78 3.39 0.15
C GLU A 168 12.31 4.13 1.41
N ILE A 169 11.02 3.99 1.77
CA ILE A 169 10.46 4.55 3.01
C ILE A 169 11.15 3.92 4.22
N GLU A 170 11.29 2.59 4.25
CA GLU A 170 11.96 1.86 5.31
C GLU A 170 13.43 2.31 5.48
N ASP A 171 14.18 2.40 4.38
CA ASP A 171 15.56 2.87 4.36
C ASP A 171 15.68 4.32 4.85
N THR A 172 14.68 5.15 4.57
CA THR A 172 14.64 6.55 5.03
C THR A 172 14.36 6.63 6.52
N LEU A 173 13.40 5.84 7.02
CA LEU A 173 13.08 5.76 8.45
C LEU A 173 14.25 5.19 9.27
N ALA A 174 14.93 4.17 8.76
CA ALA A 174 16.14 3.62 9.36
C ALA A 174 17.25 4.69 9.48
N ARG A 175 17.48 5.46 8.41
CA ARG A 175 18.44 6.58 8.42
C ARG A 175 18.08 7.67 9.42
N ILE A 176 16.80 8.04 9.55
CA ILE A 176 16.34 9.02 10.54
C ILE A 176 16.54 8.50 11.96
N SER A 177 16.22 7.23 12.21
CA SER A 177 16.41 6.58 13.52
C SER A 177 17.87 6.60 13.95
N LEU A 178 18.79 6.21 13.06
CA LEU A 178 20.23 6.27 13.32
C LEU A 178 20.69 7.71 13.62
N ARG A 179 20.23 8.70 12.86
CA ARG A 179 20.57 10.11 13.10
C ARG A 179 20.07 10.62 14.47
N ASN A 180 18.89 10.18 14.90
CA ASN A 180 18.33 10.59 16.19
C ASN A 180 19.07 9.94 17.37
N ASN A 181 19.55 8.71 17.21
CA ASN A 181 20.36 8.01 18.24
C ASN A 181 21.82 8.49 18.28
N SER A 182 22.35 9.01 17.17
CA SER A 182 23.72 9.58 17.11
C SER A 182 23.80 11.06 17.49
N ARG A 183 22.69 11.71 17.85
CA ARG A 183 22.74 13.07 18.39
C ARG A 183 23.38 12.99 19.78
N PRO A 184 24.58 13.55 20.02
CA PRO A 184 25.08 13.65 21.38
C PRO A 184 24.03 14.42 22.18
N ALA A 185 23.55 13.83 23.27
CA ALA A 185 22.80 14.55 24.26
C ALA A 185 23.64 15.78 24.59
N SER A 186 23.18 16.97 24.18
CA SER A 186 23.82 18.21 24.60
C SER A 186 23.58 18.28 26.10
N THR A 187 24.55 17.77 26.86
CA THR A 187 24.60 17.83 28.32
C THR A 187 24.88 19.27 28.71
N THR A 188 23.86 20.11 28.59
CA THR A 188 23.76 21.34 29.36
C THR A 188 22.44 21.29 30.12
N GLY A 189 22.46 20.60 31.26
CA GLY A 189 21.38 20.71 32.24
C GLY A 189 21.11 19.47 33.07
N ARG A 190 21.78 19.43 34.23
CA ARG A 190 21.20 19.11 35.56
C ARG A 190 20.82 17.63 35.86
N PRO A 191 21.24 17.09 37.02
CA PRO A 191 20.91 15.72 37.40
C PRO A 191 19.42 15.57 37.75
N PRO A 192 18.82 14.37 37.55
CA PRO A 192 17.45 14.11 37.94
C PRO A 192 17.40 13.89 39.45
N VAL A 193 16.75 14.81 40.18
CA VAL A 193 16.47 14.62 41.60
C VAL A 193 15.30 13.66 41.73
N ALA A 194 15.59 12.47 42.27
CA ALA A 194 14.61 11.49 42.71
C ALA A 194 13.65 12.12 43.73
N ARG A 195 12.35 11.90 43.54
CA ARG A 195 11.29 12.36 44.44
C ARG A 195 11.24 11.44 45.66
N ALA A 196 12.01 11.76 46.69
CA ALA A 196 11.85 11.21 48.03
C ALA A 196 10.93 12.14 48.83
N THR A 197 9.81 11.60 49.30
CA THR A 197 8.95 12.20 50.33
C THR A 197 9.65 12.18 51.67
N SER A 198 9.98 13.35 52.22
CA SER A 198 10.15 13.59 53.66
C SER A 198 10.00 15.07 53.98
N ALA A 199 9.31 15.34 55.09
CA ALA A 199 8.91 16.65 55.56
C ALA A 199 10.06 17.41 56.28
N SER A 200 10.05 18.73 56.06
CA SER A 200 10.42 19.84 56.96
C SER A 200 11.78 19.85 57.66
N THR A 201 12.65 20.81 57.27
CA THR A 201 13.15 21.89 58.17
C THR A 201 13.55 23.11 57.34
N MET A 202 13.21 24.31 57.83
CA MET A 202 13.47 25.62 57.24
C MET A 202 14.96 26.01 57.28
N THR A 203 15.47 26.54 56.17
CA THR A 203 16.57 27.51 56.18
C THR A 203 16.33 28.54 55.07
N ALA A 204 16.16 29.79 55.50
CA ALA A 204 15.92 30.93 54.65
C ALA A 204 17.17 31.28 53.83
N SER A 205 17.01 31.48 52.53
CA SER A 205 17.91 32.26 51.69
C SER A 205 17.14 32.76 50.46
N THR A 206 16.74 34.02 50.57
CA THR A 206 16.51 35.00 49.49
C THR A 206 15.69 34.53 48.28
N ALA A 207 14.37 34.69 48.40
CA ALA A 207 13.44 34.64 47.29
C ALA A 207 13.79 35.71 46.24
N SER A 208 14.39 35.29 45.13
CA SER A 208 14.27 36.03 43.88
C SER A 208 12.85 35.82 43.38
N THR A 209 11.94 36.75 43.71
CA THR A 209 10.59 36.83 43.13
C THR A 209 10.72 37.12 41.64
N PHE A 210 10.91 36.08 40.83
CA PHE A 210 10.77 36.21 39.38
C PHE A 210 9.27 36.26 39.09
N VAL A 211 8.72 37.47 39.11
CA VAL A 211 7.33 37.72 38.72
C VAL A 211 7.20 37.37 37.25
N SER A 212 6.34 36.40 36.94
CA SER A 212 6.10 35.96 35.56
C SER A 212 5.48 37.11 34.77
N ILE A 213 6.13 37.50 33.67
CA ILE A 213 5.62 38.55 32.78
C ILE A 213 4.30 38.04 32.17
N PRO A 214 3.22 38.84 32.19
CA PRO A 214 1.96 38.48 31.54
C PRO A 214 2.18 38.06 30.09
N LYS A 215 1.47 37.01 29.64
CA LYS A 215 1.52 36.58 28.23
C LYS A 215 1.13 37.73 27.32
N LEU A 216 1.81 37.85 26.18
CA LEU A 216 1.54 38.87 25.17
C LEU A 216 0.09 38.71 24.68
N LEU A 217 -0.72 39.77 24.72
CA LEU A 217 -2.08 39.71 24.19
C LEU A 217 -2.05 39.69 22.65
N PRO A 218 -3.08 39.14 21.98
CA PRO A 218 -3.13 39.08 20.52
C PRO A 218 -2.98 40.44 19.82
N ASN A 219 -3.54 41.51 20.40
CA ASN A 219 -3.42 42.87 19.89
C ASN A 219 -1.98 43.42 20.00
N GLU A 220 -1.27 43.12 21.09
CA GLU A 220 0.14 43.49 21.26
C GLU A 220 1.03 42.72 20.28
N HIS A 221 0.71 41.45 20.02
CA HIS A 221 1.39 40.65 19.03
C HIS A 221 1.23 41.26 17.62
N ALA A 222 0.01 41.65 17.25
CA ALA A 222 -0.26 42.34 15.99
C ALA A 222 0.48 43.67 15.87
N LEU A 223 0.49 44.49 16.93
CA LEU A 223 1.19 45.78 16.95
C LEU A 223 2.71 45.64 16.80
N LEU A 224 3.32 44.66 17.47
CA LEU A 224 4.75 44.38 17.32
C LEU A 224 5.08 43.79 15.95
N THR A 225 4.20 42.96 15.38
CA THR A 225 4.36 42.42 14.02
C THR A 225 4.35 43.54 12.98
N ALA A 226 3.36 44.45 13.06
CA ALA A 226 3.17 45.52 12.09
C ALA A 226 4.28 46.59 12.15
N ASN A 227 4.89 46.80 13.31
CA ASN A 227 5.89 47.85 13.54
C ASN A 227 7.32 47.30 13.76
N GLY A 228 7.59 46.09 13.23
CA GLY A 228 8.93 45.48 13.25
C GLY A 228 9.55 45.38 14.64
N GLY A 229 8.72 45.11 15.64
CA GLY A 229 9.07 45.03 17.05
C GLY A 229 9.53 43.65 17.50
N CYS A 230 10.15 43.59 18.67
CA CYS A 230 10.65 42.34 19.25
C CYS A 230 9.71 41.84 20.35
N TYR A 231 9.26 40.58 20.30
CA TYR A 231 8.34 40.03 21.30
C TYR A 231 8.99 39.81 22.68
N LYS A 232 10.32 39.76 22.76
CA LYS A 232 11.06 39.54 24.01
C LYS A 232 11.29 40.83 24.79
N CYS A 233 11.75 41.89 24.13
CA CYS A 233 11.94 43.20 24.77
C CYS A 233 10.75 44.16 24.59
N ARG A 234 9.73 43.75 23.82
CA ARG A 234 8.47 44.49 23.57
C ARG A 234 8.68 45.92 23.06
N LYS A 235 9.79 46.18 22.37
CA LYS A 235 10.11 47.47 21.74
C LYS A 235 9.72 47.47 20.26
N PHE A 236 9.15 48.59 19.80
CA PHE A 236 8.90 48.87 18.38
C PHE A 236 10.21 49.21 17.65
N TRP A 237 10.28 48.93 16.35
CA TRP A 237 11.44 49.26 15.51
C TRP A 237 12.79 48.71 16.04
N ALA A 238 12.77 47.57 16.73
CA ALA A 238 13.90 47.09 17.51
C ALA A 238 15.09 46.60 16.66
N GLY A 239 14.88 46.35 15.36
CA GLY A 239 15.92 45.92 14.41
C GLY A 239 16.42 44.49 14.63
N HIS A 240 15.83 43.75 15.56
CA HIS A 240 16.19 42.37 15.91
C HIS A 240 14.95 41.50 16.16
N THR A 241 15.11 40.18 16.03
CA THR A 241 14.06 39.20 16.35
C THR A 241 14.20 38.71 17.79
N SER A 242 13.15 38.08 18.34
CA SER A 242 13.17 37.49 19.70
C SER A 242 14.35 36.52 19.93
N ALA A 243 14.83 35.86 18.87
CA ALA A 243 15.95 34.92 18.93
C ALA A 243 17.31 35.61 19.14
N ARG A 244 17.46 36.87 18.71
CA ARG A 244 18.70 37.66 18.84
C ARG A 244 18.50 38.93 19.67
N CYS A 245 17.60 38.88 20.64
CA CYS A 245 17.28 40.02 21.49
C CYS A 245 18.37 40.27 22.55
N PRO A 246 19.07 41.41 22.52
CA PRO A 246 20.10 41.75 23.51
C PRO A 246 19.51 42.40 24.78
N GLY A 247 18.21 42.70 24.79
CA GLY A 247 17.57 43.43 25.89
C GLY A 247 17.50 42.61 27.20
N PRO A 248 17.60 43.29 28.37
CA PRO A 248 17.42 42.64 29.66
C PRO A 248 16.00 42.05 29.79
N PRO A 249 15.79 41.07 30.68
CA PRO A 249 14.46 40.59 31.01
C PRO A 249 13.58 41.76 31.44
N ILE A 250 12.38 41.87 30.89
CA ILE A 250 11.40 42.88 31.31
C ILE A 250 10.92 42.49 32.72
N ASP A 251 10.94 43.44 33.64
CA ASP A 251 10.31 43.26 34.94
C ASP A 251 8.79 43.36 34.79
N ALA A 252 8.07 42.35 35.27
CA ALA A 252 6.62 42.29 35.20
C ALA A 252 5.94 43.42 35.99
N ALA A 253 6.60 43.97 37.03
CA ALA A 253 6.05 45.07 37.82
C ALA A 253 6.02 46.42 37.09
N THR A 254 6.88 46.61 36.08
CA THR A 254 6.98 47.86 35.31
C THR A 254 6.39 47.74 33.90
N TYR A 255 5.85 46.57 33.54
CA TYR A 255 5.31 46.34 32.22
C TYR A 255 3.95 47.03 32.03
N LYS A 256 3.90 48.00 31.11
CA LYS A 256 2.67 48.58 30.59
C LYS A 256 2.27 47.88 29.29
N THR A 257 0.98 47.55 29.16
CA THR A 257 0.44 46.95 27.95
C THR A 257 0.62 47.87 26.74
N LEU A 258 0.99 47.28 25.61
CA LEU A 258 1.21 48.03 24.37
C LEU A 258 -0.15 48.34 23.73
N THR A 259 -0.43 49.61 23.53
CA THR A 259 -1.63 50.11 22.84
C THR A 259 -1.25 50.86 21.58
N ALA A 260 -2.20 51.07 20.66
CA ALA A 260 -1.95 51.81 19.42
C ALA A 260 -1.36 53.21 19.64
N GLY A 261 -1.70 53.88 20.76
CA GLY A 261 -1.13 55.18 21.14
C GLY A 261 0.31 55.14 21.69
N SER A 262 0.87 53.95 21.92
CA SER A 262 2.24 53.77 22.44
C SER A 262 3.29 53.58 21.34
N VAL A 263 2.88 53.61 20.06
CA VAL A 263 3.77 53.42 18.91
C VAL A 263 4.53 54.73 18.63
N PRO A 264 5.87 54.77 18.81
CA PRO A 264 6.66 55.94 18.46
C PRO A 264 6.74 56.08 16.92
N PRO A 265 6.99 57.30 16.41
CA PRO A 265 7.19 57.52 14.99
C PRO A 265 8.31 56.64 14.44
N ARG A 266 8.14 56.15 13.21
CA ARG A 266 9.12 55.29 12.55
C ARG A 266 10.44 56.05 12.38
N PRO A 267 11.58 55.50 12.83
CA PRO A 267 12.89 56.13 12.64
C PRO A 267 13.24 56.25 11.16
N THR A 268 13.74 57.42 10.75
CA THR A 268 14.37 57.62 9.44
C THR A 268 15.55 56.67 9.27
N GLY A 269 15.49 55.80 8.25
CA GLY A 269 16.51 54.77 7.99
C GLY A 269 16.21 53.39 8.58
N TYR A 270 15.05 53.15 9.20
CA TYR A 270 14.67 51.81 9.67
C TYR A 270 14.44 50.84 8.51
N VAL A 271 15.24 49.77 8.47
CA VAL A 271 15.07 48.61 7.58
C VAL A 271 14.45 47.46 8.39
N SER A 272 13.21 47.09 8.04
CA SER A 272 12.56 45.91 8.61
C SER A 272 13.29 44.65 8.16
N ARG A 273 13.63 43.77 9.11
CA ARG A 273 14.07 42.39 8.80
C ARG A 273 12.89 41.41 8.70
N PHE A 274 11.67 41.89 8.92
CA PHE A 274 10.45 41.11 8.75
C PHE A 274 9.83 41.42 7.38
N PRO A 275 9.39 40.42 6.61
CA PRO A 275 8.63 40.66 5.38
C PRO A 275 7.36 41.42 5.73
N SER A 276 7.31 42.70 5.34
CA SER A 276 6.11 43.51 5.49
C SER A 276 5.08 43.06 4.47
N THR A 277 3.94 42.56 4.92
CA THR A 277 2.74 42.49 4.07
C THR A 277 2.37 43.93 3.68
N PRO A 278 2.18 44.26 2.40
CA PRO A 278 1.80 45.62 2.01
C PRO A 278 0.36 45.87 2.46
N GLY A 279 0.14 46.93 3.26
CA GLY A 279 -1.20 47.43 3.57
C GLY A 279 -1.72 47.10 4.96
N ALA A 280 -1.16 47.72 6.00
CA ALA A 280 -1.84 47.91 7.29
C ALA A 280 -1.16 49.04 8.10
N ALA A 281 -1.08 50.24 7.52
CA ALA A 281 -1.01 51.46 8.31
C ALA A 281 -2.45 52.00 8.36
N VAL A 282 -3.10 51.95 9.52
CA VAL A 282 -4.45 52.50 9.68
C VAL A 282 -4.41 53.58 10.76
N ALA A 283 -4.47 54.84 10.30
CA ALA A 283 -4.98 55.98 11.03
C ALA A 283 -5.67 56.90 10.00
N ALA A 284 -7.00 56.82 9.91
CA ALA A 284 -7.95 57.92 9.66
C ALA A 284 -9.34 57.36 9.30
N VAL A 285 -10.35 57.96 9.91
CA VAL A 285 -11.80 57.71 9.84
C VAL A 285 -12.39 58.28 8.54
N ILE A 286 -13.44 57.66 7.96
CA ILE A 286 -14.70 58.26 7.46
C ILE A 286 -15.65 57.13 6.94
N SER A 287 -16.94 57.25 7.29
CA SER A 287 -18.08 56.39 6.96
C SER A 287 -18.50 56.41 5.48
N GLU A 288 -19.00 55.28 4.96
CA GLU A 288 -20.40 55.05 4.49
C GLU A 288 -20.49 53.77 3.61
N VAL A 289 -21.69 53.19 3.55
CA VAL A 289 -22.16 51.87 3.03
C VAL A 289 -23.42 52.18 2.15
N PRO A 290 -24.07 51.33 1.28
CA PRO A 290 -23.90 49.91 0.81
C PRO A 290 -24.14 49.64 -0.71
N ALA A 291 -24.24 48.32 -1.06
CA ALA A 291 -25.19 47.65 -2.01
C ALA A 291 -24.72 47.46 -3.48
N ASP A 292 -25.03 46.40 -4.27
CA ASP A 292 -25.78 45.14 -4.14
C ASP A 292 -25.60 44.28 -5.45
N ILE A 293 -25.44 42.94 -5.33
CA ILE A 293 -25.83 41.74 -6.16
C ILE A 293 -25.68 41.68 -7.73
N PRO A 294 -26.00 40.57 -8.48
CA PRO A 294 -25.71 39.10 -8.45
C PRO A 294 -25.18 38.45 -9.78
N SER A 295 -24.88 37.15 -9.67
CA SER A 295 -24.62 36.07 -10.66
C SER A 295 -25.70 35.73 -11.73
N ALA A 296 -25.27 35.06 -12.82
CA ALA A 296 -26.03 34.19 -13.74
C ALA A 296 -25.03 33.37 -14.61
N ASN A 297 -25.29 32.21 -15.23
CA ASN A 297 -26.18 31.07 -15.00
C ASN A 297 -25.65 29.91 -15.88
N LEU A 298 -26.01 28.69 -15.50
CA LEU A 298 -25.68 27.37 -16.08
C LEU A 298 -26.56 27.08 -17.34
N ILE A 299 -26.03 26.36 -18.33
CA ILE A 299 -26.85 25.79 -19.43
C ILE A 299 -26.71 24.26 -19.45
N ASP A 300 -27.87 23.64 -19.42
CA ASP A 300 -28.22 22.22 -19.48
C ASP A 300 -28.58 21.84 -20.94
N ILE A 301 -28.22 20.64 -21.41
CA ILE A 301 -28.66 20.12 -22.71
C ILE A 301 -29.09 18.66 -22.52
N THR A 302 -30.39 18.44 -22.68
CA THR A 302 -31.10 17.16 -22.67
C THR A 302 -31.13 16.51 -24.07
N GLU A 303 -31.29 15.19 -24.04
CA GLU A 303 -31.37 14.21 -25.15
C GLU A 303 -32.69 14.28 -25.97
N GLU A 304 -32.66 13.76 -27.21
CA GLU A 304 -33.80 13.07 -27.83
C GLU A 304 -33.38 11.86 -28.71
N PRO A 305 -34.19 10.78 -28.81
CA PRO A 305 -33.91 9.53 -29.55
C PRO A 305 -34.73 9.36 -30.84
N CYS A 306 -34.32 8.46 -31.76
CA CYS A 306 -35.16 7.95 -32.85
C CYS A 306 -34.73 6.53 -33.33
N VAL A 307 -35.70 5.80 -33.90
CA VAL A 307 -35.97 4.34 -33.86
C VAL A 307 -35.50 3.63 -35.18
N PRO A 308 -35.37 2.28 -35.26
CA PRO A 308 -34.68 1.55 -36.35
C PRO A 308 -35.63 0.94 -37.40
N THR A 309 -35.13 0.49 -38.57
CA THR A 309 -35.86 -0.38 -39.53
C THR A 309 -34.93 -1.10 -40.54
N VAL A 310 -34.91 -2.45 -40.43
CA VAL A 310 -35.03 -3.53 -41.45
C VAL A 310 -34.03 -3.69 -42.62
N ALA A 311 -33.42 -4.90 -42.74
CA ALA A 311 -33.71 -5.90 -43.80
C ALA A 311 -32.63 -7.00 -43.91
N ALA A 312 -33.09 -8.26 -44.00
CA ALA A 312 -32.32 -9.46 -44.29
C ALA A 312 -32.25 -9.74 -45.80
N VAL A 313 -31.13 -10.31 -46.30
CA VAL A 313 -31.05 -11.08 -47.55
C VAL A 313 -29.92 -12.14 -47.46
N LEU A 314 -30.28 -13.42 -47.54
CA LEU A 314 -29.45 -14.54 -48.04
C LEU A 314 -29.82 -14.75 -49.53
N PRO A 315 -28.88 -15.17 -50.39
CA PRO A 315 -28.79 -16.59 -50.82
C PRO A 315 -27.31 -16.97 -51.15
N ASN A 316 -26.88 -18.14 -51.62
CA ASN A 316 -27.49 -19.37 -52.12
C ASN A 316 -26.43 -20.50 -52.10
N ALA A 317 -26.89 -21.75 -52.10
CA ALA A 317 -26.08 -22.95 -52.37
C ALA A 317 -25.98 -23.26 -53.88
N SER A 318 -24.88 -23.89 -54.30
CA SER A 318 -24.62 -24.69 -55.53
C SER A 318 -23.08 -24.91 -55.58
N SER A 319 -22.46 -26.07 -55.83
CA SER A 319 -22.83 -27.45 -56.19
C SER A 319 -21.75 -28.38 -55.62
#